data_AF-A0A8H4US27-F1
#
_entry.id   AF-A0A8H4US27-F1
#
_cell.length_a   1.000
_cell.length_b   1.000
_cell.length_c   1.000
_cell.angle_alpha   90.00
_cell.angle_beta   90.00
_cell.angle_gamma   90.00
#
_symmetry.space_group_name_H-M   'P 1'
#
loop_
_entity.id
_entity.type
_entity.pdbx_description
1 polymer ?
#
loop_
_entity_poly.entity_id
_entity_poly.type
_entity_poly.pdbx_seq_one_letter_code
_entity_poly.pdbx_strand_id
1 'polypeptide(L)'
;MGAKADGAWNLHEVLPKGLDFFVMFASIGGVIGSVTLVAYGASNHYLDGLAQYRIARGEKAISLDYGVAEDDGRLAEDQALFHRFMLEGKYIPMPEYEFLALLDYACDPTTELSNIRESQPISGIETPAKIIANGFELPSAMRQPLWRH
;
A
#
# COMPACT_ATOMS: atom_id res chain seq x y z
N MET A 1 -6.04 -6.18 -15.47
CA MET A 1 -6.49 -6.05 -14.07
C MET A 1 -6.84 -7.41 -13.42
N GLY A 2 -6.73 -8.54 -14.11
CA GLY A 2 -7.40 -9.78 -13.71
C GLY A 2 -6.94 -10.42 -12.38
N ALA A 3 -5.66 -10.69 -12.18
CA ALA A 3 -5.27 -11.56 -11.06
C ALA A 3 -5.58 -11.00 -9.65
N LYS A 4 -5.20 -9.74 -9.37
CA LYS A 4 -5.42 -9.14 -8.03
C LYS A 4 -6.88 -8.82 -7.77
N ALA A 5 -7.56 -8.18 -8.72
CA ALA A 5 -8.95 -7.77 -8.54
C ALA A 5 -9.88 -8.99 -8.48
N ASP A 6 -9.79 -9.90 -9.45
CA ASP A 6 -10.66 -11.08 -9.50
C ASP A 6 -10.35 -12.02 -8.32
N GLY A 7 -9.07 -12.18 -7.97
CA GLY A 7 -8.66 -12.98 -6.81
C GLY A 7 -9.23 -12.45 -5.50
N ALA A 8 -9.10 -11.15 -5.26
CA ALA A 8 -9.61 -10.53 -4.03
C ALA A 8 -11.14 -10.55 -3.96
N TRP A 9 -11.83 -10.30 -5.08
CA TRP A 9 -13.29 -10.42 -5.16
C TRP A 9 -13.76 -11.85 -4.90
N ASN A 10 -13.10 -12.84 -5.50
CA ASN A 10 -13.43 -14.24 -5.26
C ASN A 10 -13.27 -14.59 -3.78
N LEU A 11 -12.19 -14.17 -3.12
CA LEU A 11 -12.01 -14.36 -1.67
C LEU A 11 -13.10 -13.65 -0.86
N HIS A 12 -13.50 -12.45 -1.27
CA HIS A 12 -14.61 -11.74 -0.62
C HIS A 12 -15.92 -12.53 -0.66
N GLU A 13 -16.25 -13.11 -1.81
CA GLU A 13 -17.51 -13.83 -2.02
C GLU A 13 -17.53 -15.21 -1.36
N VAL A 14 -16.40 -15.93 -1.33
CA VAL A 14 -16.38 -17.34 -0.87
C VAL A 14 -16.05 -17.50 0.61
N LEU A 15 -15.34 -16.54 1.22
CA LEU A 15 -14.98 -16.63 2.64
C LEU A 15 -16.16 -16.28 3.54
N PRO A 16 -16.24 -16.88 4.75
CA PRO A 16 -17.29 -16.54 5.69
C PRO A 16 -17.19 -15.08 6.16
N LYS A 17 -18.31 -14.55 6.64
CA LYS A 17 -18.34 -13.23 7.28
C LYS A 17 -17.78 -13.29 8.70
N GLY A 18 -17.39 -12.13 9.22
CA GLY A 18 -16.88 -12.02 10.61
C GLY A 18 -15.49 -12.61 10.82
N LEU A 19 -14.64 -12.60 9.78
CA LEU A 19 -13.23 -12.95 9.92
C LEU A 19 -12.52 -12.00 10.89
N ASP A 20 -11.58 -12.54 11.66
CA ASP A 20 -10.71 -11.75 12.54
C ASP A 20 -9.83 -10.77 11.75
N PHE A 21 -9.46 -11.15 10.52
CA PHE A 21 -8.69 -10.33 9.59
C PHE A 21 -9.04 -10.66 8.13
N PHE A 22 -8.86 -9.67 7.26
CA PHE A 22 -8.87 -9.82 5.80
C PHE A 22 -7.82 -8.86 5.24
N VAL A 23 -6.63 -9.36 4.96
CA VAL A 23 -5.47 -8.53 4.58
C VAL A 23 -5.17 -8.70 3.10
N MET A 24 -5.07 -7.59 2.38
CA MET A 24 -4.70 -7.52 0.98
C MET A 24 -3.42 -6.73 0.82
N PHE A 25 -2.48 -7.24 0.03
CA PHE A 25 -1.24 -6.52 -0.29
C PHE A 25 -1.42 -5.69 -1.55
N ALA A 26 -1.64 -4.40 -1.34
CA ALA A 26 -1.56 -3.37 -2.36
C ALA A 26 -0.13 -2.83 -2.44
N SER A 27 0.04 -1.61 -2.93
CA SER A 27 1.38 -1.03 -3.09
C SER A 27 1.26 0.47 -3.17
N ILE A 28 2.23 1.15 -2.57
CA ILE A 28 2.38 2.60 -2.70
C ILE A 28 2.41 3.08 -4.17
N GLY A 29 2.81 2.22 -5.11
CA GLY A 29 2.75 2.51 -6.54
C GLY A 29 1.34 2.77 -7.08
N GLY A 30 0.30 2.25 -6.41
CA GLY A 30 -1.11 2.57 -6.66
C GLY A 30 -1.54 3.96 -6.17
N VAL A 31 -0.89 4.48 -5.13
CA VAL A 31 -1.18 5.77 -4.52
C VAL A 31 -0.46 6.92 -5.23
N ILE A 32 0.87 6.81 -5.38
CA ILE A 32 1.68 7.84 -6.02
C ILE A 32 1.47 7.84 -7.54
N GLY A 33 1.19 6.66 -8.10
CA GLY A 33 1.01 6.45 -9.53
C GLY A 33 2.33 6.42 -10.30
N SER A 34 2.34 5.67 -11.40
CA SER A 34 3.40 5.69 -12.40
C SER A 34 2.79 5.51 -13.78
N VAL A 35 3.18 6.37 -14.72
CA VAL A 35 2.64 6.39 -16.09
C VAL A 35 2.89 5.06 -16.81
N THR A 36 3.98 4.36 -16.47
CA THR A 36 4.33 3.07 -17.07
C THR A 36 3.63 1.88 -16.40
N LEU A 37 2.96 2.10 -15.26
CA LEU A 37 2.39 1.05 -14.41
C LEU A 37 0.88 1.22 -14.18
N VAL A 38 0.15 1.81 -15.13
CA VAL A 38 -1.30 2.10 -14.98
C VAL A 38 -2.12 0.86 -14.60
N ALA A 39 -1.87 -0.28 -15.26
CA ALA A 39 -2.60 -1.52 -14.94
C ALA A 39 -2.29 -2.06 -13.55
N TYR A 40 -1.04 -1.91 -13.09
CA TYR A 40 -0.61 -2.27 -11.74
C TYR A 40 -1.26 -1.34 -10.71
N GLY A 41 -1.18 -0.02 -10.92
CA GLY A 41 -1.80 0.98 -10.06
C GLY A 41 -3.31 0.77 -9.92
N ALA A 42 -4.02 0.58 -11.03
CA ALA A 42 -5.46 0.33 -11.00
C ALA A 42 -5.84 -0.96 -10.25
N SER A 43 -5.01 -2.01 -10.34
CA SER A 43 -5.28 -3.26 -9.63
C SER A 43 -5.03 -3.13 -8.12
N ASN A 44 -4.05 -2.34 -7.68
CA ASN A 44 -3.85 -2.03 -6.26
C ASN A 44 -4.96 -1.12 -5.74
N HIS A 45 -5.34 -0.10 -6.51
CA HIS A 45 -6.44 0.79 -6.14
C HIS A 45 -7.78 0.07 -5.98
N TYR A 46 -8.00 -1.00 -6.75
CA TYR A 46 -9.15 -1.87 -6.57
C TYR A 46 -9.14 -2.54 -5.18
N LEU A 47 -7.98 -3.00 -4.70
CA LEU A 47 -7.85 -3.60 -3.36
C LEU A 47 -8.18 -2.58 -2.26
N ASP A 48 -7.71 -1.34 -2.44
CA ASP A 48 -8.04 -0.24 -1.53
C ASP A 48 -9.55 -0.05 -1.46
N GLY A 49 -10.21 0.08 -2.62
CA GLY A 49 -11.66 0.19 -2.70
C GLY A 49 -12.40 -1.00 -2.10
N LEU A 50 -11.89 -2.22 -2.27
CA LEU A 50 -12.49 -3.42 -1.69
C LEU A 50 -12.37 -3.45 -0.16
N ALA A 51 -11.26 -2.97 0.41
CA ALA A 51 -11.11 -2.86 1.86
C ALA A 51 -12.13 -1.86 2.43
N GLN A 52 -12.25 -0.70 1.80
CA GLN A 52 -13.23 0.32 2.16
C GLN A 52 -14.67 -0.21 2.07
N TYR A 53 -14.97 -0.97 1.02
CA TYR A 53 -16.28 -1.60 0.81
C TYR A 53 -16.61 -2.62 1.91
N ARG A 54 -15.66 -3.48 2.31
CA ARG A 54 -15.86 -4.45 3.41
C ARG A 54 -16.08 -3.75 4.74
N ILE A 55 -15.29 -2.74 5.07
CA ILE A 55 -15.44 -1.95 6.31
C ILE A 55 -16.80 -1.27 6.37
N ALA A 56 -17.28 -0.68 5.27
CA ALA A 56 -18.60 -0.07 5.20
C ALA A 56 -19.76 -1.07 5.44
N ARG A 57 -19.49 -2.37 5.34
CA ARG A 57 -20.45 -3.47 5.61
C ARG A 57 -20.24 -4.12 6.98
N GLY A 58 -19.38 -3.55 7.83
CA GLY A 58 -19.05 -4.10 9.14
C GLY A 58 -18.15 -5.33 9.09
N GLU A 59 -17.46 -5.56 7.97
CA GLU A 59 -16.48 -6.64 7.83
C GLU A 59 -15.07 -6.07 7.89
N LYS A 60 -14.19 -6.67 8.71
CA LYS A 60 -12.78 -6.26 8.77
C LYS A 60 -12.11 -6.45 7.41
N ALA A 61 -11.32 -5.46 6.99
CA ALA A 61 -10.43 -5.54 5.85
C ALA A 61 -9.37 -4.45 5.87
N ILE A 62 -8.15 -4.79 5.47
CA ILE A 62 -7.02 -3.88 5.32
C ILE A 62 -6.39 -4.11 3.94
N SER A 63 -6.20 -3.03 3.19
CA SER A 63 -5.36 -2.94 2.00
C SER A 63 -4.03 -2.29 2.40
N LEU A 64 -2.96 -3.08 2.48
CA LEU A 64 -1.63 -2.58 2.84
C LEU A 64 -0.95 -2.01 1.61
N ASP A 65 -0.88 -0.68 1.51
CA ASP A 65 -0.10 0.03 0.50
C ASP A 65 1.37 0.06 0.86
N TYR A 66 1.98 -1.12 0.70
CA TYR A 66 3.35 -1.36 1.11
C TYR A 66 4.36 -0.72 0.16
N GLY A 67 5.43 -0.19 0.76
CA GLY A 67 6.56 0.43 0.07
C GLY A 67 7.52 -0.55 -0.60
N VAL A 68 8.73 -0.08 -0.87
CA VAL A 68 9.80 -0.90 -1.46
C VAL A 68 10.41 -1.79 -0.39
N ALA A 69 10.20 -3.10 -0.47
CA ALA A 69 10.86 -4.06 0.41
C ALA A 69 12.40 -4.00 0.26
N GLU A 70 13.10 -3.94 1.38
CA GLU A 70 14.57 -3.89 1.44
C GLU A 70 15.19 -5.28 1.35
N ASP A 71 14.66 -6.22 2.14
CA ASP A 71 15.32 -7.50 2.40
C ASP A 71 14.84 -8.65 1.49
N ASP A 72 13.63 -8.54 0.91
CA ASP A 72 13.00 -9.61 0.15
C ASP A 72 12.13 -9.11 -1.01
N GLY A 73 11.80 -10.00 -1.94
CA GLY A 73 10.96 -9.74 -3.10
C GLY A 73 11.73 -9.25 -4.33
N ARG A 74 10.98 -9.04 -5.42
CA ARG A 74 11.54 -8.82 -6.76
C ARG A 74 12.50 -7.64 -6.88
N LEU A 75 12.35 -6.62 -6.03
CA LEU A 75 13.24 -5.46 -6.00
C LEU A 75 14.54 -5.76 -5.23
N ALA A 76 14.46 -6.45 -4.09
CA ALA A 76 15.65 -6.89 -3.33
C ALA A 76 16.54 -7.83 -4.16
N GLU A 77 15.93 -8.70 -4.98
CA GLU A 77 16.63 -9.61 -5.90
C GLU A 77 17.34 -8.89 -7.07
N ASP A 78 17.03 -7.63 -7.34
CA ASP A 78 17.52 -6.86 -8.48
C ASP A 78 18.07 -5.50 -8.03
N GLN A 79 19.32 -5.54 -7.58
CA GLN A 79 20.01 -4.38 -7.01
C GLN A 79 20.02 -3.16 -7.94
N ALA A 80 20.10 -3.37 -9.26
CA ALA A 80 20.09 -2.28 -10.23
C ALA A 80 18.72 -1.60 -10.28
N LEU A 81 17.64 -2.39 -10.25
CA LEU A 81 16.28 -1.87 -10.18
C LEU A 81 16.01 -1.20 -8.83
N PHE A 82 16.39 -1.82 -7.71
CA PHE A 82 16.30 -1.23 -6.37
C PHE A 82 16.99 0.13 -6.30
N HIS A 83 18.23 0.22 -6.80
CA HIS A 83 18.98 1.47 -6.82
C HIS A 83 18.25 2.56 -7.63
N ARG A 84 17.65 2.21 -8.77
CA ARG A 84 16.85 3.16 -9.57
C ARG A 84 15.64 3.71 -8.81
N PHE A 85 14.94 2.86 -8.06
CA PHE A 85 13.83 3.31 -7.21
C PHE A 85 14.33 4.28 -6.13
N MET A 86 15.45 3.98 -5.48
CA MET A 86 16.00 4.85 -4.44
C MET A 86 16.48 6.21 -4.95
N LEU A 87 16.95 6.28 -6.20
CA LEU A 87 17.32 7.55 -6.84
C LEU A 87 16.13 8.49 -7.06
N GLU A 88 14.88 8.00 -6.99
CA GLU A 88 13.69 8.87 -7.06
C GLU A 88 13.49 9.68 -5.77
N GLY A 89 14.19 9.35 -4.68
CA GLY A 89 14.24 10.14 -3.44
C GLY A 89 12.92 10.23 -2.66
N LYS A 90 11.88 9.52 -3.10
CA LYS A 90 10.52 9.56 -2.53
C LYS A 90 10.11 8.28 -1.79
N TYR A 91 10.92 7.22 -1.88
CA TYR A 91 10.66 5.94 -1.22
C TYR A 91 11.60 5.78 -0.04
N ILE A 92 11.07 5.17 1.02
CA ILE A 92 11.85 4.71 2.16
C ILE A 92 11.92 3.18 2.02
N PRO A 93 13.12 2.57 1.93
CA PRO A 93 13.26 1.11 2.01
C PRO A 93 12.57 0.57 3.26
N MET A 94 11.83 -0.51 3.08
CA MET A 94 11.06 -1.13 4.13
C MET A 94 11.74 -2.43 4.56
N PRO A 95 12.44 -2.44 5.70
CA PRO A 95 13.06 -3.64 6.24
C PRO A 95 11.99 -4.63 6.71
N GLU A 96 12.36 -5.90 6.83
CA GLU A 96 11.45 -7.01 7.18
C GLU A 96 10.70 -6.76 8.49
N TYR A 97 11.34 -6.16 9.50
CA TYR A 97 10.66 -5.93 10.79
C TYR A 97 9.49 -4.95 10.68
N GLU A 98 9.53 -3.98 9.77
CA GLU A 98 8.40 -3.07 9.52
C GLU A 98 7.25 -3.82 8.83
N PHE A 99 7.56 -4.73 7.90
CA PHE A 99 6.56 -5.60 7.28
C PHE A 99 5.86 -6.48 8.32
N LEU A 100 6.63 -7.14 9.18
CA LEU A 100 6.11 -8.01 10.22
C LEU A 100 5.26 -7.22 11.23
N ALA A 101 5.69 -6.02 11.63
CA ALA A 101 4.91 -5.15 12.51
C ALA A 101 3.58 -4.72 11.88
N LEU A 102 3.56 -4.40 10.58
CA LEU A 102 2.33 -4.09 9.84
C LEU A 102 1.40 -5.29 9.74
N LEU A 103 1.96 -6.49 9.54
CA LEU A 103 1.19 -7.74 9.53
C LEU A 103 0.59 -8.05 10.90
N ASP A 104 1.37 -7.92 11.97
CA ASP A 104 0.89 -8.11 13.34
C ASP A 104 -0.27 -7.18 13.64
N TYR A 105 -0.13 -5.89 13.31
CA TYR A 105 -1.22 -4.90 13.44
C TYR A 105 -2.46 -5.30 12.63
N ALA A 106 -2.27 -5.74 11.39
CA ALA A 106 -3.37 -6.04 10.47
C ALA A 106 -4.11 -7.35 10.81
N CYS A 107 -3.42 -8.28 11.46
CA CYS A 107 -3.95 -9.58 11.87
C CYS A 107 -4.48 -9.59 13.31
N ASP A 108 -4.23 -8.55 14.10
CA ASP A 108 -4.70 -8.47 15.48
C ASP A 108 -6.25 -8.39 15.53
N PRO A 109 -6.93 -9.38 16.13
CA PRO A 109 -8.39 -9.39 16.24
C PRO A 109 -8.94 -8.25 17.10
N THR A 110 -8.10 -7.59 17.91
CA THR A 110 -8.45 -6.46 18.76
C THR A 110 -8.30 -5.11 18.07
N THR A 111 -7.64 -5.05 16.90
CA THR A 111 -7.60 -3.84 16.07
C THR A 111 -9.01 -3.49 15.61
N GLU A 112 -9.51 -2.35 16.09
CA GLU A 112 -10.77 -1.74 15.64
C GLU A 112 -10.51 -0.85 14.42
N LEU A 113 -11.23 -1.13 13.33
CA LEU A 113 -11.22 -0.32 12.12
C LEU A 113 -12.52 0.48 12.09
N SER A 114 -12.52 1.59 12.80
CA SER A 114 -13.66 2.48 13.05
C SER A 114 -13.99 3.36 11.85
N ASN A 115 -13.04 3.53 10.93
CA ASN A 115 -13.21 4.37 9.76
C ASN A 115 -12.53 3.80 8.50
N ILE A 116 -13.01 4.28 7.36
CA ILE A 116 -12.55 3.86 6.03
C ILE A 116 -11.07 4.22 5.79
N ARG A 117 -10.51 5.22 6.50
CA ARG A 117 -9.09 5.58 6.34
C ARG A 117 -8.15 4.58 7.01
N GLU A 118 -8.60 3.93 8.08
CA GLU A 118 -7.86 2.87 8.77
C GLU A 118 -7.75 1.60 7.92
N SER A 119 -8.58 1.45 6.88
CA SER A 119 -8.53 0.29 5.99
C SER A 119 -7.39 0.34 4.96
N GLN A 120 -6.62 1.45 4.90
CA GLN A 120 -5.56 1.65 3.91
C GLN A 120 -4.28 2.24 4.55
N PRO A 121 -3.54 1.45 5.36
CA PRO A 121 -2.22 1.85 5.83
C PRO A 121 -1.26 2.02 4.65
N ILE A 122 -0.57 3.15 4.63
CA ILE A 122 0.42 3.51 3.59
C ILE A 122 1.80 3.57 4.23
N SER A 123 2.79 2.87 3.67
CA SER A 123 4.16 2.83 4.19
C SER A 123 5.22 3.03 3.10
N GLY A 124 6.46 3.29 3.53
CA GLY A 124 7.62 3.37 2.64
C GLY A 124 7.64 4.58 1.69
N ILE A 125 7.03 5.69 2.11
CA ILE A 125 6.97 6.94 1.36
C ILE A 125 7.56 8.09 2.18
N GLU A 126 8.35 8.94 1.53
CA GLU A 126 8.96 10.09 2.16
C GLU A 126 8.00 11.29 2.19
N THR A 127 8.12 12.12 3.23
CA THR A 127 7.30 13.34 3.35
C THR A 127 7.74 14.40 2.34
N PRO A 128 6.81 15.23 1.80
CA PRO A 128 7.17 16.32 0.90
C PRO A 128 8.27 17.24 1.45
N ALA A 129 8.22 17.56 2.74
CA ALA A 129 9.21 18.40 3.41
C ALA A 129 10.62 17.77 3.38
N LYS A 130 10.73 16.46 3.62
CA LYS A 130 12.00 15.74 3.65
C LYS A 130 12.56 15.50 2.24
N ILE A 131 11.71 15.24 1.25
CA ILE A 131 12.09 15.18 -0.17
C ILE A 131 12.79 16.49 -0.57
N ILE A 132 12.16 17.64 -0.27
CA ILE A 132 12.71 18.96 -0.57
C ILE A 132 14.02 19.20 0.21
N ALA A 133 14.05 18.88 1.51
CA ALA A 133 15.25 19.06 2.34
C ALA A 133 16.45 18.23 1.86
N ASN A 134 16.20 17.07 1.24
CA ASN A 134 17.22 16.20 0.66
C ASN A 134 17.63 16.61 -0.77
N GLY A 135 17.09 17.72 -1.30
CA GLY A 135 17.45 18.25 -2.61
C GLY A 135 16.77 17.59 -3.80
N PHE A 136 15.73 16.77 -3.56
CA PHE A 136 14.95 16.14 -4.62
C PHE A 136 13.82 17.04 -5.10
N GLU A 137 13.45 16.91 -6.37
CA GLU A 137 12.27 17.58 -6.90
C GLU A 137 11.00 16.88 -6.42
N LEU A 138 10.05 17.65 -5.86
CA LEU A 138 8.79 17.10 -5.39
C LEU A 138 7.96 16.55 -6.56
N PRO A 139 7.61 15.25 -6.57
CA PRO A 139 6.78 14.64 -7.62
C PRO A 139 5.46 15.40 -7.81
N SER A 140 4.98 15.50 -9.05
CA SER A 140 3.74 16.23 -9.36
C SER A 140 2.52 15.70 -8.60
N ALA A 141 2.45 14.39 -8.37
CA ALA A 141 1.41 13.74 -7.56
C ALA A 141 1.37 14.25 -6.11
N MET A 142 2.53 14.58 -5.54
CA MET A 142 2.67 15.10 -4.17
C MET A 142 2.46 16.61 -4.07
N ARG A 143 2.16 17.30 -5.19
CA ARG A 143 1.79 18.73 -5.19
C ARG A 143 0.28 18.95 -5.03
N GLN A 144 -0.49 17.87 -5.09
CA GLN A 144 -1.94 17.88 -4.97
C GLN A 144 -2.39 18.28 -3.55
N PRO A 145 -3.61 18.81 -3.38
CA PRO A 145 -4.12 19.28 -2.08
C PRO A 145 -4.05 18.23 -0.96
N LEU A 146 -4.12 16.94 -1.32
CA LEU A 146 -4.00 15.82 -0.37
C LEU A 146 -2.73 15.87 0.48
N TRP A 147 -1.65 16.46 -0.04
CA TRP A 147 -0.32 16.49 0.59
C TRP A 147 0.06 17.88 1.11
N ARG A 148 -0.86 18.84 1.06
CA ARG A 148 -0.67 20.19 1.62
C ARG A 148 -1.27 20.24 3.02
N HIS A 149 -0.42 20.17 4.04
CA HIS A 149 -0.74 20.49 5.43
C HIS A 149 0.16 21.63 5.89
#